data_AF-A0A537PQ53-F1
#
_entry.id   AF-A0A537PQ53-F1
#
_cell.length_a   1.000
_cell.length_b   1.000
_cell.length_c   1.000
_cell.angle_alpha   90.00
_cell.angle_beta   90.00
_cell.angle_gamma   90.00
#
_symmetry.space_group_name_H-M   'P 1'
#
loop_
_entity.id
_entity.type
_entity.pdbx_description
1 polymer ?
#
loop_
_entity_poly.entity_id
_entity_poly.type
_entity_poly.pdbx_seq_one_letter_code
_entity_poly.pdbx_strand_id
1 'polypeptide(L)'
;IILYVKAGYHGSEGVDIKSYGLANPEFPHQSTANQWFSESQFESYRALGFRITDEVLHRALERLGYPAQASIEQILENVSGSITKPPAQPPTGRIRRRPPIPAAAPAGTTPGQASEGT
;
A
#
# COMPACT_ATOMS: atom_id res chain seq x y z
N ILE A 1 19.93 5.98 -6.29
CA ILE A 1 19.35 6.52 -5.03
C ILE A 1 17.95 5.93 -4.90
N ILE A 2 17.57 5.43 -3.73
CA ILE A 2 16.21 4.96 -3.43
C ILE A 2 15.68 5.83 -2.29
N LEU A 3 14.49 6.39 -2.46
CA LEU A 3 13.78 7.10 -1.42
C LEU A 3 12.73 6.17 -0.81
N TYR A 4 12.80 5.93 0.49
CA TYR A 4 11.81 5.15 1.23
C TYR A 4 11.04 6.08 2.17
N VAL A 5 9.71 6.10 2.02
CA VAL A 5 8.79 6.89 2.85
C VAL A 5 7.96 5.92 3.67
N LYS A 6 8.10 5.97 5.00
CA LYS A 6 7.33 5.13 5.92
C LYS A 6 5.99 5.80 6.24
N ALA A 7 4.91 5.03 6.22
CA ALA A 7 3.60 5.49 6.66
C ALA A 7 3.61 5.82 8.16
N GLY A 8 3.02 6.96 8.54
CA GLY A 8 2.84 7.38 9.94
C GLY A 8 1.50 8.08 10.09
N TYR A 9 0.83 7.84 11.21
CA TYR A 9 -0.49 8.38 11.55
C TYR A 9 -0.41 9.09 12.90
N HIS A 10 -0.86 10.34 12.95
CA HIS A 10 -0.69 11.24 14.11
C HIS A 10 -2.02 11.73 14.69
N GLY A 11 -3.15 11.38 14.08
CA GLY A 11 -4.47 11.85 14.48
C GLY A 11 -4.77 13.30 14.06
N SER A 12 -3.85 13.96 13.35
CA SER A 12 -4.02 15.32 12.80
C SER A 12 -4.47 15.33 11.34
N GLU A 13 -4.64 14.16 10.73
CA GLU A 13 -4.97 13.97 9.31
C GLU A 13 -6.43 14.34 8.96
N GLY A 14 -6.89 14.07 7.74
CA GLY A 14 -8.28 14.29 7.31
C GLY A 14 -9.29 13.45 8.10
N VAL A 15 -10.56 13.88 8.08
CA VAL A 15 -11.66 13.21 8.81
C VAL A 15 -11.83 11.74 8.38
N ASP A 16 -11.64 11.47 7.10
CA ASP A 16 -11.63 10.15 6.47
C ASP A 16 -10.55 9.24 7.10
N ILE A 17 -9.31 9.69 7.12
CA ILE A 17 -8.17 8.95 7.67
C ILE A 17 -8.37 8.73 9.18
N LYS A 18 -8.84 9.75 9.91
CA LYS A 18 -9.09 9.64 11.35
C LYS A 18 -10.19 8.65 11.68
N SER A 19 -11.30 8.69 10.94
CA SER A 19 -12.42 7.78 11.18
C SER A 19 -11.99 6.32 11.03
N TYR A 20 -11.17 6.03 10.01
CA TYR A 20 -10.60 4.70 9.83
C TYR A 20 -9.59 4.34 10.92
N GLY A 21 -8.66 5.24 11.26
CA GLY A 21 -7.65 5.03 12.30
C GLY A 21 -8.24 4.78 13.68
N LEU A 22 -9.33 5.48 14.03
CA LEU A 22 -10.06 5.26 15.29
C LEU A 22 -10.75 3.89 15.34
N ALA A 23 -11.28 3.42 14.21
CA ALA A 23 -11.92 2.11 14.11
C ALA A 23 -10.92 0.95 14.01
N ASN A 24 -9.65 1.22 13.67
CA ASN A 24 -8.63 0.23 13.37
C ASN A 24 -7.32 0.54 14.12
N PRO A 25 -7.13 0.02 15.35
CA PRO A 25 -5.97 0.36 16.19
C PRO A 25 -4.60 0.03 15.58
N GLU A 26 -4.54 -0.97 14.71
CA GLU A 26 -3.31 -1.37 14.01
C GLU A 26 -2.96 -0.44 12.83
N PHE A 27 -3.84 0.52 12.47
CA PHE A 27 -3.55 1.48 11.41
C PHE A 27 -2.40 2.42 11.82
N PRO A 28 -1.40 2.67 10.95
CA PRO A 28 -1.28 2.32 9.53
C PRO A 28 -0.37 1.10 9.27
N HIS A 29 -0.21 0.22 10.25
CA HIS A 29 0.68 -0.95 10.23
C HIS A 29 -0.09 -2.28 10.23
N GLN A 30 -1.30 -2.29 9.68
CA GLN A 30 -2.11 -3.50 9.57
C GLN A 30 -1.38 -4.55 8.71
N SER A 31 -1.55 -5.82 9.11
CA SER A 31 -1.02 -6.95 8.35
C SER A 31 -1.61 -7.00 6.93
N THR A 32 -0.74 -7.18 5.94
CA THR A 32 -1.11 -7.34 4.53
C THR A 32 -1.21 -8.81 4.11
N ALA A 33 -1.18 -9.75 5.06
CA ALA A 33 -1.31 -11.18 4.74
C ALA A 33 -2.62 -11.50 4.01
N ASN A 34 -3.71 -10.78 4.35
CA ASN A 34 -4.96 -10.79 3.60
C ASN A 34 -4.95 -9.67 2.55
N GLN A 35 -5.03 -10.05 1.28
CA GLN A 35 -4.95 -9.14 0.12
C GLN A 35 -6.31 -8.55 -0.29
N TRP A 36 -7.39 -8.87 0.45
CA TRP A 36 -8.72 -8.31 0.23
C TRP A 36 -8.92 -7.10 1.14
N PHE A 37 -8.89 -5.91 0.55
CA PHE A 37 -9.10 -4.64 1.24
C PHE A 37 -10.54 -4.17 1.07
N SER A 38 -11.11 -3.58 2.12
CA SER A 38 -12.37 -2.84 1.98
C SER A 38 -12.13 -1.49 1.28
N GLU A 39 -13.17 -0.91 0.71
CA GLU A 39 -13.10 0.44 0.13
C GLU A 39 -12.58 1.47 1.14
N SER A 40 -13.11 1.44 2.37
CA SER A 40 -12.69 2.34 3.45
C SER A 40 -11.22 2.18 3.81
N GLN A 41 -10.70 0.95 3.79
CA GLN A 41 -9.29 0.68 4.04
C GLN A 41 -8.44 1.22 2.90
N PHE A 42 -8.79 0.89 1.66
CA PHE A 42 -8.08 1.34 0.47
C PHE A 42 -7.98 2.87 0.41
N GLU A 43 -9.12 3.57 0.53
CA GLU A 43 -9.14 5.04 0.46
C GLU A 43 -8.40 5.68 1.65
N SER A 44 -8.45 5.09 2.85
CA SER A 44 -7.72 5.63 3.99
C SER A 44 -6.21 5.54 3.83
N TYR A 45 -5.70 4.43 3.29
CA TYR A 45 -4.27 4.30 2.97
C TYR A 45 -3.86 5.22 1.80
N ARG A 46 -4.71 5.34 0.78
CA ARG A 46 -4.49 6.24 -0.37
C ARG A 46 -4.40 7.70 0.10
N ALA A 47 -5.37 8.14 0.89
CA ALA A 47 -5.42 9.49 1.45
C ALA A 47 -4.22 9.75 2.38
N LEU A 48 -3.88 8.79 3.24
CA LEU A 48 -2.71 8.92 4.13
C LEU A 48 -1.41 9.07 3.31
N GLY A 49 -1.21 8.23 2.29
CA GLY A 49 -0.04 8.31 1.41
C GLY A 49 0.07 9.66 0.69
N PHE A 50 -1.06 10.19 0.21
CA PHE A 50 -1.11 11.52 -0.38
C PHE A 50 -0.68 12.60 0.61
N ARG A 51 -1.26 12.61 1.82
CA ARG A 51 -0.93 13.60 2.87
C ARG A 51 0.55 13.58 3.26
N ILE A 52 1.14 12.40 3.45
CA ILE A 52 2.55 12.26 3.80
C ILE A 52 3.44 12.79 2.66
N THR A 53 3.13 12.40 1.43
CA THR A 53 3.92 12.82 0.27
C THR A 53 3.85 14.32 0.07
N ASP A 54 2.66 14.91 0.25
CA ASP A 54 2.40 16.33 0.05
C ASP A 54 3.24 17.15 1.04
N GLU A 55 3.22 16.76 2.32
CA GLU A 55 4.00 17.41 3.36
C GLU A 55 5.52 17.27 3.15
N VAL A 56 5.99 16.08 2.78
CA VAL A 56 7.42 15.85 2.50
C VAL A 56 7.89 16.70 1.33
N LEU A 57 7.09 16.74 0.26
CA LEU A 57 7.43 17.43 -0.97
C LEU A 57 7.37 18.95 -0.81
N HIS A 58 6.33 19.46 -0.14
CA HIS A 58 6.21 20.87 0.21
C HIS A 58 7.45 21.35 0.98
N ARG A 59 7.83 20.65 2.06
CA ARG A 59 9.03 20.98 2.86
C ARG A 59 10.32 20.91 2.04
N ALA A 60 10.43 19.96 1.12
CA ALA A 60 11.62 19.82 0.27
C ALA A 60 11.72 20.97 -0.75
N LEU A 61 10.60 21.35 -1.36
CA LEU A 61 10.53 22.43 -2.35
C LEU A 61 10.77 23.80 -1.73
N GLU A 62 10.20 24.05 -0.55
CA GLU A 62 10.50 25.25 0.24
C GLU A 62 12.01 25.40 0.50
N ARG A 63 12.68 24.31 0.91
CA ARG A 63 14.13 24.30 1.16
C ARG A 63 14.97 24.57 -0.10
N LEU A 64 14.44 24.21 -1.27
CA LEU A 64 15.09 24.41 -2.55
C LEU A 64 14.78 25.79 -3.17
N GLY A 65 13.96 26.62 -2.51
CA GLY A 65 13.60 27.96 -2.98
C GLY A 65 12.53 27.97 -4.07
N TYR A 66 11.80 26.87 -4.25
CA TYR A 66 10.60 26.84 -5.10
C TYR A 66 9.44 27.55 -4.39
N PRO A 67 8.51 28.18 -5.13
CA PRO A 67 7.38 28.89 -4.52
C PRO A 67 6.51 27.94 -3.69
N ALA A 68 6.04 28.44 -2.54
CA ALA A 68 5.34 27.67 -1.49
C ALA A 68 4.03 26.98 -1.96
N GLN A 69 3.45 27.37 -3.10
CA GLN A 69 2.24 26.76 -3.66
C GLN A 69 2.49 25.56 -4.56
N ALA A 70 3.72 25.06 -4.67
CA ALA A 70 4.00 23.85 -5.42
C ALA A 70 3.30 22.64 -4.76
N SER A 71 2.14 22.28 -5.29
CA SER A 71 1.34 21.14 -4.83
C SER A 71 1.76 19.86 -5.55
N ILE A 72 1.39 18.70 -4.98
CA ILE A 72 1.55 17.42 -5.68
C ILE A 72 0.94 17.46 -7.07
N GLU A 73 -0.24 18.07 -7.24
CA GLU A 73 -0.89 18.14 -8.56
C GLU A 73 -0.02 18.86 -9.58
N GLN A 74 0.54 20.03 -9.23
CA GLN A 74 1.40 20.79 -10.14
C GLN A 74 2.67 20.00 -10.54
N ILE A 75 3.19 19.20 -9.62
CA ILE A 75 4.39 18.40 -9.87
C ILE A 75 4.04 17.21 -10.77
N LEU A 76 2.92 16.55 -10.53
CA LEU A 76 2.44 15.44 -11.37
C LEU A 76 2.10 15.92 -12.79
N GLU A 77 1.55 17.12 -12.94
CA GLU A 77 1.31 17.75 -14.24
C GLU A 77 2.61 17.99 -15.00
N ASN A 78 3.63 18.57 -14.34
CA ASN A 78 4.95 18.81 -14.94
C ASN A 78 5.67 17.51 -15.32
N VAL A 79 5.50 16.45 -14.53
CA VAL A 79 6.04 15.11 -14.82
C VAL A 79 5.32 14.48 -16.01
N SER A 80 4.00 14.62 -16.11
CA SER A 80 3.20 14.08 -17.22
C SER A 80 3.54 14.70 -18.57
N GLY A 81 3.86 16.00 -18.59
CA GLY A 81 4.39 16.68 -19.78
C GLY A 81 5.70 16.07 -20.30
N SER A 82 6.43 15.35 -19.44
CA SER A 82 7.72 14.70 -19.75
C SER A 82 7.60 13.20 -20.06
N ILE A 83 6.43 12.55 -19.83
CA ILE A 83 6.20 11.09 -20.00
C ILE A 83 5.47 10.76 -21.32
N THR A 84 5.41 11.66 -22.30
CA THR A 84 4.79 11.36 -23.62
C THR A 84 5.72 10.59 -24.56
N LYS A 85 5.99 9.32 -24.24
CA LYS A 85 6.20 8.26 -25.25
C LYS A 85 5.89 6.89 -24.64
N PRO A 86 4.75 6.27 -24.99
CA PRO A 86 4.51 4.87 -24.65
C PRO A 86 5.62 4.01 -25.26
N PRO A 87 6.20 3.03 -24.54
CA PRO A 87 7.07 2.04 -25.17
C PRO A 87 6.30 1.36 -26.29
N ALA A 88 6.90 1.32 -27.48
CA ALA A 88 6.33 0.67 -28.66
C ALA A 88 6.17 -0.83 -28.39
N GLN A 89 4.96 -1.24 -28.00
CA GLN A 89 4.46 -2.60 -27.82
C GLN A 89 5.22 -3.45 -26.76
N PRO A 90 4.52 -4.11 -25.82
CA PRO A 90 5.18 -5.06 -24.93
C PRO A 90 5.83 -6.18 -25.76
N PRO A 91 7.04 -6.68 -25.41
CA PRO A 91 7.59 -7.85 -26.07
C PRO A 91 6.58 -8.99 -25.96
N THR A 92 6.17 -9.54 -27.10
CA THR A 92 5.27 -10.69 -27.22
C THR A 92 5.97 -11.96 -26.72
N GLY A 93 6.30 -12.00 -25.44
CA GLY A 93 6.79 -13.19 -24.75
C GLY A 93 5.62 -14.01 -24.28
N ARG A 94 5.47 -15.24 -24.77
CA ARG A 94 4.54 -16.22 -24.21
C ARG A 94 4.77 -16.32 -22.70
N ILE A 95 3.79 -15.89 -21.91
CA ILE A 95 3.76 -16.15 -20.46
C ILE A 95 3.79 -17.67 -20.30
N ARG A 96 4.94 -18.22 -19.86
CA ARG A 96 5.00 -19.61 -19.41
C ARG A 96 4.15 -19.68 -18.14
N ARG A 97 2.99 -20.34 -18.23
CA ARG A 97 2.15 -20.60 -17.05
C ARG A 97 2.99 -21.34 -16.01
N ARG A 98 3.17 -20.73 -14.85
CA ARG A 98 3.75 -21.38 -13.68
C ARG A 98 2.78 -22.52 -13.28
N PRO A 99 3.27 -23.73 -12.96
CA PRO A 99 2.40 -24.79 -12.47
C PRO A 99 1.67 -24.33 -11.20
N PRO A 100 0.42 -24.80 -10.98
CA PRO A 100 -0.33 -24.45 -9.78
C PRO A 100 0.45 -24.88 -8.53
N ILE A 101 0.48 -24.00 -7.52
CA ILE A 101 1.01 -24.32 -6.20
C ILE A 101 0.12 -25.45 -5.64
N PRO A 102 0.67 -26.59 -5.22
CA PRO A 102 -0.13 -27.66 -4.63
C PRO A 102 -0.83 -27.13 -3.38
N ALA A 103 -2.13 -27.41 -3.28
CA ALA A 103 -2.92 -27.06 -2.10
C ALA A 103 -2.25 -27.63 -0.85
N ALA A 104 -2.06 -26.79 0.17
CA ALA A 104 -1.64 -27.25 1.48
C ALA A 104 -2.62 -28.34 1.95
N ALA A 105 -2.08 -29.52 2.25
CA ALA A 105 -2.87 -30.65 2.72
C ALA A 105 -3.62 -30.24 4.01
N PRO A 106 -4.89 -30.67 4.19
CA PRO A 106 -5.59 -30.43 5.44
C PRO A 106 -4.82 -31.11 6.57
N ALA A 107 -4.60 -30.37 7.66
CA ALA A 107 -3.97 -30.87 8.88
C ALA A 107 -4.61 -32.21 9.28
N GLY A 108 -3.78 -33.24 9.37
CA GLY A 108 -4.22 -34.60 9.65
C GLY A 108 -4.98 -34.68 10.96
N THR A 109 -6.23 -35.14 10.86
CA THR A 109 -6.94 -35.80 11.95
C THR A 109 -6.10 -37.00 12.39
N THR A 110 -5.51 -36.97 13.58
CA THR A 110 -4.93 -38.17 14.20
C THR A 110 -6.05 -39.00 14.83
N PRO A 111 -6.24 -40.28 14.47
CA PRO A 111 -7.15 -41.17 15.16
C PRO A 111 -6.43 -41.99 16.24
N GLY A 112 -7.06 -42.10 17.42
CA GLY A 112 -7.06 -43.33 18.21
C GLY A 112 -5.94 -43.56 19.22
N GLN A 113 -6.24 -43.32 20.50
CA GLN A 113 -5.82 -44.20 21.60
C GLN A 113 -7.02 -44.33 22.55
N ALA A 114 -7.80 -45.40 22.36
CA ALA A 114 -8.59 -46.01 23.42
C ALA A 114 -7.86 -47.29 23.83
N SER A 115 -7.64 -47.51 25.14
CA SER A 115 -7.48 -48.82 25.78
C SER A 115 -7.50 -48.67 27.30
N GLU A 116 -8.17 -49.63 27.93
CA GLU A 116 -8.64 -49.73 29.31
C GLU A 116 -7.59 -50.16 30.36
N GLY A 117 -8.03 -50.15 31.63
CA GLY A 117 -7.50 -50.93 32.77
C GLY A 117 -6.89 -50.05 33.86
N THR A 118 -7.31 -50.04 35.12
CA THR A 118 -7.94 -51.06 36.00
C THR A 118 -8.70 -50.36 37.11
#